data_AF-A0A521F2T8-F1
#
_entry.id   AF-A0A521F2T8-F1
#
_cell.length_a   1.000
_cell.length_b   1.000
_cell.length_c   1.000
_cell.angle_alpha   90.00
_cell.angle_beta   90.00
_cell.angle_gamma   90.00
#
_symmetry.space_group_name_H-M   'P 1'
#
loop_
_entity.id
_entity.type
_entity.pdbx_description
1 polymer ?
#
loop_
_entity_poly.entity_id
_entity_poly.type
_entity_poly.pdbx_seq_one_letter_code
_entity_poly.pdbx_strand_id
1 'polypeptide(L)'
;MKLNGKTTVALLVAVLFAASGCKQSMVISRVDYSQPIESVLTPDENGIVSDVKQGMEFNMLPLQYMETQDTTSVTTSELRYIRGENGLFYMTAPMYKHVYLMSPEEGKLELREQFKIDEKGIEKPAFNQRDNFVQLVNRSTGERYRVTPEGIEKENGTEKTEGQ
;
A
#
# COMPACT_ATOMS: atom_id res chain seq x y z
N MET A 1 43.02 -27.40 42.30
CA MET A 1 43.57 -26.52 41.25
C MET A 1 43.38 -25.07 41.73
N LYS A 2 44.44 -24.40 42.24
CA LYS A 2 44.32 -23.04 42.77
C LYS A 2 44.32 -22.06 41.60
N LEU A 3 43.18 -21.43 41.29
CA LEU A 3 43.13 -20.33 40.33
C LEU A 3 43.84 -19.11 40.96
N ASN A 4 44.88 -18.62 40.30
CA ASN A 4 45.59 -17.41 40.72
C ASN A 4 44.69 -16.18 40.56
N GLY A 5 44.73 -15.23 41.49
CA GLY A 5 43.87 -14.04 41.46
C GLY A 5 43.95 -13.23 40.15
N LYS A 6 45.07 -13.30 39.42
CA LYS A 6 45.24 -12.67 38.10
C LYS A 6 44.40 -13.34 37.00
N THR A 7 44.24 -14.66 37.03
CA THR A 7 43.38 -15.39 36.07
C THR A 7 41.91 -15.19 36.37
N THR A 8 41.53 -15.03 37.64
CA THR A 8 40.14 -14.72 38.03
C THR A 8 39.72 -13.31 37.58
N VAL A 9 40.61 -12.31 37.69
CA VAL A 9 40.35 -10.94 37.22
C VAL A 9 40.26 -10.87 35.69
N ALA A 10 41.16 -11.55 34.97
CA ALA A 10 41.11 -11.59 33.51
C ALA A 10 39.81 -12.24 32.97
N LEU A 11 39.34 -13.30 33.63
CA LEU A 11 38.08 -13.95 33.28
C LEU A 11 36.86 -13.05 33.58
N LEU A 12 36.89 -12.31 34.70
CA LEU A 12 35.83 -11.37 35.06
C LEU A 12 35.71 -10.20 34.06
N VAL A 13 36.85 -9.67 33.62
CA VAL A 13 36.92 -8.60 32.61
C VAL A 13 36.40 -9.10 31.25
N ALA A 14 36.76 -10.31 30.84
CA ALA A 14 36.26 -10.90 29.60
C ALA A 14 34.73 -11.11 29.60
N VAL A 15 34.15 -11.48 30.74
CA VAL A 15 32.68 -11.63 30.91
C VAL A 15 31.98 -10.27 30.88
N LEU A 16 32.57 -9.22 31.47
CA LEU A 16 32.04 -7.85 31.43
C LEU A 16 32.03 -7.26 30.00
N PHE A 17 33.05 -7.54 29.18
CA PHE A 17 33.09 -7.11 27.77
C PHE A 17 32.13 -7.90 26.87
N ALA A 18 31.80 -9.15 27.21
CA ALA A 18 30.81 -9.94 26.47
C ALA A 18 29.36 -9.47 26.72
N ALA A 19 29.10 -8.77 27.83
CA ALA A 19 27.75 -8.32 28.22
C ALA A 19 27.36 -6.94 27.66
N SER A 20 28.30 -6.13 27.14
CA SER A 20 28.02 -4.78 26.63
C SER A 20 27.48 -4.74 25.19
N GLY A 21 27.14 -5.89 24.60
CA GLY A 21 26.74 -6.03 23.20
C GLY A 21 25.22 -6.00 22.93
N CYS A 22 24.37 -5.73 23.93
CA CYS A 22 22.94 -5.56 23.71
C CYS A 22 22.69 -4.28 22.88
N LYS A 23 22.73 -4.41 21.55
CA LYS A 23 22.29 -3.38 20.62
C LYS A 23 20.82 -3.07 20.95
N GLN A 24 20.60 -1.94 21.62
CA GLN A 24 19.26 -1.46 21.91
C GLN A 24 18.60 -1.17 20.56
N SER A 25 17.63 -2.00 20.16
CA SER A 25 16.92 -1.78 18.90
C SER A 25 16.11 -0.49 19.04
N MET A 26 16.48 0.52 18.27
CA MET A 26 15.69 1.74 18.16
C MET A 26 14.49 1.41 17.27
N VAL A 27 13.29 1.45 17.84
CA VAL A 27 12.04 1.22 17.12
C VAL A 27 11.15 2.45 17.28
N ILE A 28 10.78 3.06 16.17
CA ILE A 28 9.72 4.07 16.12
C ILE A 28 8.42 3.33 15.81
N SER A 29 7.44 3.42 16.70
CA SER A 29 6.14 2.75 16.58
C SER A 29 5.03 3.74 16.27
N ARG A 30 3.89 3.24 15.75
CA ARG A 30 2.72 4.05 15.37
C ARG A 30 3.06 5.07 14.28
N VAL A 31 3.81 4.63 13.28
CA VAL A 31 4.06 5.43 12.07
C VAL A 31 2.80 5.36 11.21
N ASP A 32 2.31 6.52 10.81
CA ASP A 32 1.29 6.65 9.79
C ASP A 32 1.97 6.85 8.44
N TYR A 33 1.83 5.85 7.56
CA TYR A 33 2.37 5.91 6.22
C TYR A 33 1.38 6.51 5.21
N SER A 34 0.18 6.91 5.62
CA SER A 34 -0.83 7.36 4.66
C SER A 34 -0.34 8.53 3.80
N GLN A 35 -0.73 8.52 2.53
CA GLN A 35 -0.60 9.71 1.69
C GLN A 35 -1.93 10.48 1.72
N PRO A 36 -1.90 11.82 1.81
CA PRO A 36 -3.12 12.61 2.00
C PRO A 36 -3.99 12.68 0.73
N ILE A 37 -3.39 12.54 -0.45
CA ILE A 37 -4.03 12.71 -1.75
C ILE A 37 -3.63 11.54 -2.65
N GLU A 38 -4.58 11.01 -3.43
CA GLU A 38 -4.29 9.99 -4.44
C GLU A 38 -3.31 10.48 -5.51
N SER A 39 -2.54 9.55 -6.05
CA SER A 39 -1.75 9.73 -7.25
C SER A 39 -2.56 9.27 -8.45
N VAL A 40 -2.59 10.10 -9.49
CA VAL A 40 -3.23 9.80 -10.79
C VAL A 40 -2.16 9.98 -11.85
N LEU A 41 -1.77 8.89 -12.50
CA LEU A 41 -0.59 8.83 -13.35
C LEU A 41 -0.97 8.25 -14.71
N THR A 42 -0.40 8.80 -15.77
CA THR A 42 -0.56 8.26 -17.12
C THR A 42 0.63 7.37 -17.43
N PRO A 43 0.42 6.08 -17.79
CA PRO A 43 1.50 5.22 -18.24
C PRO A 43 2.06 5.70 -19.58
N ASP A 44 3.36 5.47 -19.80
CA ASP A 44 3.97 5.64 -21.11
C ASP A 44 3.62 4.48 -22.07
N GLU A 45 4.21 4.49 -23.27
CA GLU A 45 3.99 3.45 -24.29
C GLU A 45 4.45 2.05 -23.89
N ASN A 46 5.32 1.93 -22.88
CA ASN A 46 5.84 0.67 -22.35
C ASN A 46 5.10 0.23 -21.07
N GLY A 47 4.10 1.00 -20.64
CA GLY A 47 3.34 0.77 -19.41
C GLY A 47 4.08 1.20 -18.16
N ILE A 48 5.11 2.04 -18.27
CA ILE A 48 5.83 2.61 -17.13
C ILE A 48 5.04 3.79 -16.58
N VAL A 49 4.81 3.79 -15.27
CA VAL A 49 4.24 4.91 -14.53
C VAL A 49 5.30 5.50 -13.61
N SER A 50 5.42 6.83 -13.59
CA SER A 50 6.41 7.55 -12.79
C SER A 50 5.72 8.61 -11.92
N ASP A 51 5.79 8.44 -10.60
CA ASP A 51 5.36 9.42 -9.61
C ASP A 51 6.58 10.14 -9.04
N VAL A 52 6.95 11.26 -9.65
CA VAL A 52 8.07 12.09 -9.20
C VAL A 52 7.84 12.64 -7.79
N LYS A 53 6.59 12.88 -7.38
CA LYS A 53 6.29 13.44 -6.05
C LYS A 53 6.55 12.43 -4.94
N GLN A 54 6.26 11.15 -5.21
CA GLN A 54 6.47 10.06 -4.27
C GLN A 54 7.78 9.30 -4.51
N GLY A 55 8.53 9.65 -5.55
CA GLY A 55 9.79 9.00 -5.91
C GLY A 55 9.62 7.54 -6.31
N MET A 56 8.51 7.21 -7.00
CA MET A 56 8.18 5.85 -7.40
C MET A 56 8.11 5.71 -8.92
N GLU A 57 8.60 4.58 -9.42
CA GLU A 57 8.47 4.21 -10.82
C GLU A 57 8.28 2.69 -10.92
N PHE A 58 7.33 2.25 -11.74
CA PHE A 58 7.06 0.82 -11.93
C PHE A 58 6.33 0.54 -13.24
N ASN A 59 6.34 -0.72 -13.68
CA ASN A 59 5.57 -1.18 -14.83
C ASN A 59 4.18 -1.65 -14.38
N MET A 60 3.13 -1.08 -14.97
CA MET A 60 1.74 -1.37 -14.63
C MET A 60 1.11 -2.52 -15.43
N LEU A 61 1.75 -3.01 -16.50
CA LEU A 61 1.19 -4.05 -17.39
C LEU A 61 0.72 -5.32 -16.66
N PRO A 62 1.36 -5.78 -15.57
CA PRO A 62 0.80 -6.89 -14.79
C PRO A 62 -0.62 -6.63 -14.26
N LEU A 63 -0.93 -5.40 -13.85
CA LEU A 63 -2.28 -5.01 -13.43
C LEU A 63 -3.26 -5.00 -14.61
N GLN A 64 -2.84 -4.47 -15.77
CA GLN A 64 -3.68 -4.49 -16.97
C GLN A 64 -4.01 -5.92 -17.38
N TYR A 65 -3.01 -6.81 -17.36
CA TYR A 65 -3.19 -8.20 -17.72
C TYR A 65 -4.26 -8.88 -16.85
N MET A 66 -4.33 -8.57 -15.57
CA MET A 66 -5.37 -9.12 -14.69
C MET A 66 -6.78 -8.71 -15.11
N GLU A 67 -6.95 -7.51 -15.69
CA GLU A 67 -8.25 -6.98 -16.12
C GLU A 67 -8.62 -7.37 -17.57
N THR A 68 -7.64 -7.37 -18.47
CA THR A 68 -7.88 -7.49 -19.92
C THR A 68 -7.37 -8.79 -20.52
N GLN A 69 -6.50 -9.51 -19.81
CA GLN A 69 -5.72 -10.64 -20.33
C GLN A 69 -4.82 -10.26 -21.52
N ASP A 70 -4.45 -8.98 -21.64
CA ASP A 70 -3.69 -8.43 -22.76
C ASP A 70 -2.59 -7.45 -22.32
N THR A 71 -1.36 -7.74 -22.73
CA THR A 71 -0.17 -6.89 -22.54
C THR A 71 0.47 -6.47 -23.86
N THR A 72 -0.19 -6.69 -25.01
CA THR A 72 0.37 -6.36 -26.34
C THR A 72 0.46 -4.85 -26.57
N SER A 73 -0.40 -4.08 -25.92
CA SER A 73 -0.41 -2.63 -25.96
C SER A 73 -0.91 -2.07 -24.63
N VAL A 74 -0.51 -0.83 -24.32
CA VAL A 74 -1.02 -0.10 -23.14
C VAL A 74 -2.41 0.43 -23.46
N THR A 75 -3.42 -0.12 -22.80
CA THR A 75 -4.84 0.27 -22.97
C THR A 75 -5.37 1.07 -21.77
N THR A 76 -4.65 1.03 -20.66
CA THR A 76 -4.98 1.76 -19.44
C THR A 76 -4.57 3.23 -19.60
N SER A 77 -5.53 4.15 -19.60
CA SER A 77 -5.28 5.58 -19.81
C SER A 77 -4.69 6.30 -18.60
N GLU A 78 -5.05 5.85 -17.40
CA GLU A 78 -4.54 6.36 -16.14
C GLU A 78 -4.54 5.23 -15.10
N LEU A 79 -3.50 5.21 -14.28
CA LEU A 79 -3.43 4.42 -13.06
C LEU A 79 -3.65 5.34 -11.86
N ARG A 80 -4.49 4.91 -10.93
CA ARG A 80 -4.76 5.61 -9.67
C ARG A 80 -4.23 4.77 -8.52
N TYR A 81 -3.53 5.41 -7.58
CA TYR A 81 -3.20 4.75 -6.33
C TYR A 81 -3.25 5.68 -5.13
N ILE A 82 -3.45 5.09 -3.96
CA ILE A 82 -3.26 5.75 -2.67
C ILE A 82 -2.54 4.82 -1.70
N ARG A 83 -1.59 5.33 -0.92
CA ARG A 83 -0.95 4.61 0.20
C ARG A 83 -1.75 4.83 1.48
N GLY A 84 -2.21 3.74 2.10
CA GLY A 84 -2.90 3.78 3.39
C GLY A 84 -1.95 3.86 4.58
N GLU A 85 -2.53 3.93 5.79
CA GLU A 85 -1.79 4.14 7.05
C GLU A 85 -0.76 3.05 7.35
N ASN A 86 -1.04 1.82 6.94
CA ASN A 86 -0.15 0.66 7.11
C ASN A 86 0.94 0.54 6.03
N GLY A 87 1.02 1.51 5.10
CA GLY A 87 1.99 1.52 4.02
C GLY A 87 1.61 0.69 2.79
N LEU A 88 0.44 0.05 2.79
CA LEU A 88 -0.06 -0.66 1.62
C LEU A 88 -0.60 0.31 0.57
N PHE A 89 -0.45 -0.06 -0.69
CA PHE A 89 -0.94 0.69 -1.83
C PHE A 89 -2.25 0.09 -2.33
N TYR A 90 -3.26 0.93 -2.46
CA TYR A 90 -4.53 0.60 -3.08
C TYR A 90 -4.50 1.15 -4.50
N MET A 91 -4.62 0.29 -5.51
CA MET A 91 -4.48 0.67 -6.91
C MET A 91 -5.72 0.29 -7.71
N THR A 92 -6.10 1.12 -8.66
CA THR A 92 -7.15 0.83 -9.64
C THR A 92 -6.99 1.74 -10.87
N ALA A 93 -7.82 1.55 -11.88
CA ALA A 93 -7.86 2.40 -13.07
C ALA A 93 -9.31 2.47 -13.59
N PRO A 94 -9.63 3.42 -14.49
CA PRO A 94 -10.90 3.43 -15.18
C PRO A 94 -11.24 2.07 -15.79
N MET A 95 -12.47 1.65 -15.61
CA MET A 95 -13.04 0.37 -16.07
C MET A 95 -12.45 -0.89 -15.42
N TYR A 96 -11.52 -0.77 -14.48
CA TYR A 96 -11.02 -1.93 -13.74
C TYR A 96 -12.11 -2.47 -12.81
N LYS A 97 -12.22 -3.79 -12.78
CA LYS A 97 -13.19 -4.52 -11.97
C LYS A 97 -12.72 -4.70 -10.53
N HIS A 98 -11.42 -4.47 -10.26
CA HIS A 98 -10.82 -4.70 -8.96
C HIS A 98 -10.10 -3.45 -8.40
N VAL A 99 -9.98 -3.43 -7.07
CA VAL A 99 -8.91 -2.71 -6.37
C VAL A 99 -7.81 -3.70 -6.03
N TYR A 100 -6.57 -3.32 -6.32
CA TYR A 100 -5.39 -4.12 -6.04
C TYR A 100 -4.71 -3.60 -4.79
N LEU A 101 -4.52 -4.47 -3.81
CA LEU A 101 -3.78 -4.17 -2.59
C LEU A 101 -2.34 -4.66 -2.75
N MET A 102 -1.39 -3.73 -2.78
CA MET A 102 0.02 -4.02 -3.00
C MET A 102 0.86 -3.72 -1.75
N SER A 103 1.76 -4.64 -1.40
CA SER A 103 2.76 -4.45 -0.35
C SER A 103 4.07 -3.93 -0.96
N PRO A 104 4.68 -2.87 -0.40
CA PRO A 104 6.01 -2.45 -0.81
C PRO A 104 7.08 -3.39 -0.25
N GLU A 105 7.96 -3.84 -1.14
CA GLU A 105 9.16 -4.62 -0.81
C GLU A 105 10.37 -3.95 -1.46
N GLU A 106 11.58 -4.41 -1.15
CA GLU A 106 12.80 -3.88 -1.76
C GLU A 106 12.74 -4.00 -3.28
N GLY A 107 12.63 -2.85 -3.96
CA GLY A 107 12.61 -2.75 -5.42
C GLY A 107 11.35 -3.26 -6.12
N LYS A 108 10.27 -3.59 -5.39
CA LYS A 108 9.05 -4.14 -6.01
C LYS A 108 7.78 -3.86 -5.21
N LEU A 109 6.65 -4.01 -5.90
CA LEU A 109 5.31 -4.06 -5.30
C LEU A 109 4.78 -5.48 -5.46
N GLU A 110 4.41 -6.12 -4.36
CA GLU A 110 3.84 -7.46 -4.37
C GLU A 110 2.33 -7.41 -4.20
N LEU A 111 1.60 -8.13 -5.06
CA LEU A 111 0.16 -8.27 -4.92
C LEU A 111 -0.15 -9.06 -3.64
N ARG A 112 -0.86 -8.40 -2.72
CA ARG A 112 -1.34 -9.02 -1.48
C ARG A 112 -2.75 -9.56 -1.64
N GLU A 113 -3.64 -8.78 -2.23
CA GLU A 113 -5.05 -9.14 -2.39
C GLU A 113 -5.68 -8.39 -3.56
N GLN A 114 -6.74 -8.96 -4.14
CA GLN A 114 -7.58 -8.32 -5.14
C GLN A 114 -9.02 -8.23 -4.63
N PHE A 115 -9.57 -7.03 -4.64
CA PHE A 115 -10.93 -6.77 -4.19
C PHE A 115 -11.83 -6.48 -5.37
N LYS A 116 -12.73 -7.42 -5.69
CA LYS A 116 -13.71 -7.22 -6.75
C LYS A 116 -14.70 -6.12 -6.35
N ILE A 117 -14.87 -5.15 -7.22
CA ILE A 117 -15.80 -4.03 -7.06
C ILE A 117 -17.14 -4.36 -7.73
N ASP A 118 -17.10 -4.55 -9.05
CA ASP A 118 -18.25 -4.85 -9.91
C ASP A 118 -17.77 -5.52 -11.21
N GLU A 119 -18.65 -6.26 -11.89
CA GLU A 119 -18.35 -6.92 -13.17
C GLU A 119 -18.01 -5.95 -14.30
N LYS A 120 -18.55 -4.74 -14.27
CA LYS A 120 -18.30 -3.72 -15.31
C LYS A 120 -17.16 -2.77 -14.95
N GLY A 121 -16.67 -2.84 -13.72
CA GLY A 121 -15.69 -1.89 -13.17
C GLY A 121 -16.25 -0.50 -12.92
N ILE A 122 -15.39 0.41 -12.45
CA ILE A 122 -15.74 1.81 -12.20
C ILE A 122 -15.21 2.69 -13.32
N GLU A 123 -16.08 3.47 -13.96
CA GLU A 123 -15.69 4.39 -15.03
C GLU A 123 -14.80 5.54 -14.53
N LYS A 124 -15.18 6.20 -13.42
CA LYS A 124 -14.46 7.35 -12.86
C LYS A 124 -14.05 7.12 -11.41
N PRO A 125 -13.11 6.21 -11.14
CA PRO A 125 -12.67 5.92 -9.79
C PRO A 125 -11.93 7.13 -9.20
N ALA A 126 -11.96 7.24 -7.89
CA ALA A 126 -11.14 8.13 -7.09
C ALA A 126 -11.01 7.56 -5.68
N PHE A 127 -9.81 7.65 -5.11
CA PHE A 127 -9.55 7.31 -3.73
C PHE A 127 -9.56 8.56 -2.84
N ASN A 128 -10.10 8.41 -1.63
CA ASN A 128 -9.98 9.38 -0.56
C ASN A 128 -9.43 8.69 0.69
N GLN A 129 -8.49 9.35 1.36
CA GLN A 129 -8.04 8.91 2.67
C GLN A 129 -9.12 9.18 3.73
N ARG A 130 -9.31 8.23 4.65
CA ARG A 130 -10.13 8.34 5.87
C ARG A 130 -9.31 7.78 7.04
N ASP A 131 -9.70 8.14 8.26
CA ASP A 131 -8.94 7.86 9.49
C ASP A 131 -8.60 6.39 9.78
N ASN A 132 -9.24 5.42 9.11
CA ASN A 132 -8.98 3.98 9.35
C ASN A 132 -9.17 3.13 8.08
N PHE A 133 -9.38 3.77 6.92
CA PHE A 133 -9.66 3.06 5.67
C PHE A 133 -9.44 3.97 4.47
N VAL A 134 -9.30 3.35 3.29
CA VAL A 134 -9.34 4.07 2.02
C VAL A 134 -10.76 4.01 1.48
N GLN A 135 -11.32 5.15 1.10
CA GLN A 135 -12.62 5.20 0.45
C GLN A 135 -12.43 5.24 -1.06
N LEU A 136 -12.98 4.26 -1.78
CA LEU A 136 -13.10 4.29 -3.23
C LEU A 136 -14.46 4.90 -3.59
N VAL A 137 -14.47 5.84 -4.54
CA VAL A 137 -15.68 6.52 -5.01
C VAL A 137 -15.80 6.35 -6.51
N ASN A 138 -17.00 5.95 -6.96
CA ASN A 138 -17.39 6.10 -8.35
C ASN A 138 -17.93 7.52 -8.55
N ARG A 139 -17.14 8.41 -9.17
CA ARG A 139 -17.55 9.81 -9.38
C ARG A 139 -18.71 9.97 -10.37
N SER A 140 -19.00 8.96 -11.21
CA SER A 140 -20.14 8.98 -12.13
C SER A 140 -21.45 8.67 -11.41
N THR A 141 -21.47 7.71 -10.47
CA THR A 141 -22.70 7.25 -9.79
C THR A 141 -22.88 7.80 -8.37
N GLY A 142 -21.80 8.27 -7.75
CA GLY A 142 -21.76 8.64 -6.34
C GLY A 142 -21.64 7.44 -5.38
N GLU A 143 -21.53 6.22 -5.89
CA GLU A 143 -21.31 5.03 -5.07
C GLU A 143 -19.97 5.10 -4.35
N ARG A 144 -19.96 4.63 -3.11
CA ARG A 144 -18.80 4.66 -2.23
C ARG A 144 -18.53 3.27 -1.69
N TYR A 145 -17.26 2.95 -1.53
CA TYR A 145 -16.79 1.69 -1.00
C TYR A 145 -15.73 1.97 0.06
N ARG A 146 -15.88 1.32 1.21
CA ARG A 146 -14.86 1.23 2.24
C ARG A 146 -13.88 0.13 1.82
N VAL A 147 -12.61 0.47 1.71
CA VAL A 147 -11.53 -0.47 1.37
C VAL A 147 -10.53 -0.52 2.53
N THR A 148 -10.36 -1.70 3.09
CA THR A 148 -9.36 -2.00 4.13
C THR A 148 -8.46 -3.15 3.66
N PRO A 149 -7.38 -3.46 4.38
CA PRO A 149 -6.56 -4.64 4.06
C PRO A 149 -7.32 -5.97 4.16
N GLU A 150 -8.44 -5.98 4.87
CA GLU A 150 -9.28 -7.16 5.11
C GLU A 150 -10.37 -7.32 4.06
N GLY A 151 -10.75 -6.27 3.34
CA GLY A 151 -11.83 -6.36 2.36
C GLY A 151 -12.31 -5.05 1.76
N ILE A 152 -13.32 -5.17 0.90
CA ILE A 152 -14.08 -4.06 0.32
C ILE A 152 -15.56 -4.21 0.69
N GLU A 153 -16.18 -3.11 1.10
CA GLU A 153 -17.60 -3.06 1.47
C GLU A 153 -18.26 -1.84 0.83
N LYS A 154 -19.43 -2.02 0.22
CA LYS A 154 -20.21 -0.89 -0.31
C LYS A 154 -20.78 -0.09 0.86
N GLU A 155 -20.53 1.22 0.86
CA GLU A 155 -21.15 2.12 1.82
C GLU A 155 -22.61 2.35 1.42
N ASN A 156 -23.55 1.88 2.24
CA ASN A 156 -24.96 2.21 2.06
C ASN A 156 -25.12 3.72 2.31
N GLY A 157 -25.46 4.45 1.25
CA GLY A 157 -25.77 5.87 1.36
C GLY A 157 -26.91 6.04 2.35
N THR A 158 -26.71 6.86 3.38
CA THR A 158 -27.85 7.46 4.07
C THR A 158 -28.54 8.32 3.03
N GLU A 159 -29.71 7.88 2.54
CA GLU A 159 -30.66 8.80 1.91
C GLU A 159 -30.82 9.95 2.90
N LYS A 160 -30.37 11.14 2.51
CA LYS A 160 -30.82 12.35 3.19
C LYS A 160 -32.32 12.38 2.96
N THR A 161 -33.10 11.97 3.95
CA THR A 161 -34.49 12.39 4.03
C THR A 161 -34.44 13.91 4.10
N GLU A 162 -34.74 14.56 2.99
CA GLU A 162 -35.03 15.98 2.97
C GLU A 162 -36.21 16.20 3.92
N GLY A 163 -35.88 16.66 5.13
CA GLY A 163 -36.85 17.16 6.09
C GLY A 163 -37.42 18.47 5.58
N GLN A 164 -38.74 18.48 5.52
CA GLN A 164 -39.63 19.59 5.20
C GLN A 164 -39.37 20.85 6.03
#